data_AF-A2D8R6-F1
#
_entry.id   AF-A2D8R6-F1
#
_cell.length_a   1.000
_cell.length_b   1.000
_cell.length_c   1.000
_cell.angle_alpha   90.00
_cell.angle_beta   90.00
_cell.angle_gamma   90.00
#
_symmetry.space_group_name_H-M   'P 1'
#
loop_
_entity.id
_entity.type
_entity.pdbx_description
1 polymer ?
#
loop_
_entity_poly.entity_id
_entity_poly.type
_entity_poly.pdbx_seq_one_letter_code
_entity_poly.pdbx_strand_id
1 'polypeptide(L)'
;MEKEGNHPLAPCGLYPIYFFTDYYTFPSEYNFSETNIAWKGEIDKLYKNLNDGYTGKSRWMLEGLQSQYFPGEIRNEHFMVWMRPANSPNFKKLFAHTDKTIPKGQFNVSVSCNYLRNNFFGERYVSLIKPGILGGKNKTLFISDFVLCGFCMIGIFVFKGPL
;
A
#
# COMPACT_ATOMS: atom_id res chain seq x y z
N MET A 1 -9.99 0.76 -24.99
CA MET A 1 -10.08 -0.39 -24.06
C MET A 1 -8.88 -1.25 -24.34
N GLU A 2 -8.04 -1.48 -23.33
CA GLU A 2 -6.91 -2.40 -23.46
C GLU A 2 -7.47 -3.81 -23.71
N LYS A 3 -7.08 -4.42 -24.82
CA LYS A 3 -7.53 -5.73 -25.25
C LYS A 3 -6.31 -6.55 -25.64
N GLU A 4 -6.24 -7.79 -25.17
CA GLU A 4 -5.34 -8.77 -25.76
C GLU A 4 -6.11 -9.49 -26.88
N GLY A 5 -5.93 -9.02 -28.12
CA GLY A 5 -6.72 -9.48 -29.26
C GLY A 5 -8.19 -9.04 -29.16
N ASN A 6 -9.13 -9.99 -29.16
CA ASN A 6 -10.57 -9.71 -29.15
C ASN A 6 -11.21 -9.78 -27.76
N HIS A 7 -10.44 -10.09 -26.71
CA HIS A 7 -10.93 -10.29 -25.35
C HIS A 7 -10.76 -9.02 -24.51
N PRO A 8 -11.81 -8.54 -23.81
CA PRO A 8 -11.67 -7.47 -22.84
C PRO A 8 -10.90 -7.99 -21.62
N LEU A 9 -9.90 -7.22 -21.17
CA LEU A 9 -9.14 -7.53 -19.97
C LEU A 9 -9.95 -7.24 -18.71
N ALA A 10 -9.78 -8.08 -17.69
CA ALA A 10 -10.36 -7.93 -16.36
C ALA A 10 -9.31 -8.37 -15.32
N PRO A 11 -8.77 -7.44 -14.50
CA PRO A 11 -9.06 -6.01 -14.45
C PRO A 11 -8.49 -5.24 -15.65
N CYS A 12 -9.18 -4.17 -16.08
CA CYS A 12 -8.75 -3.29 -17.17
C CYS A 12 -8.16 -1.96 -16.67
N GLY A 13 -7.37 -1.31 -17.52
CA GLY A 13 -6.80 0.02 -17.27
C GLY A 13 -5.32 -0.03 -16.90
N LEU A 14 -4.69 1.13 -16.90
CA LEU A 14 -3.25 1.25 -16.66
C LEU A 14 -2.88 0.88 -15.21
N TYR A 15 -3.73 1.23 -14.24
CA TYR A 15 -3.42 1.02 -12.82
C TYR A 15 -3.20 -0.46 -12.45
N PRO A 16 -4.09 -1.39 -12.87
CA PRO A 16 -3.87 -2.83 -12.71
C PRO A 16 -2.71 -3.39 -13.54
N ILE A 17 -2.49 -2.92 -14.77
CA ILE A 17 -1.44 -3.45 -15.66
C ILE A 17 -0.05 -3.20 -15.07
N TYR A 18 0.14 -2.04 -14.44
CA TYR A 18 1.37 -1.70 -13.72
C TYR A 18 1.36 -2.18 -12.27
N PHE A 19 0.66 -3.29 -11.97
CA PHE A 19 0.68 -3.89 -10.64
C PHE A 19 2.10 -4.26 -10.22
N PHE A 20 2.46 -3.89 -9.00
CA PHE A 20 3.78 -4.11 -8.44
C PHE A 20 4.00 -5.60 -8.09
N THR A 21 5.01 -6.22 -8.70
CA THR A 21 5.23 -7.68 -8.64
C THR A 21 6.47 -8.11 -7.86
N ASP A 22 7.28 -7.19 -7.32
CA ASP A 22 8.37 -7.61 -6.43
C ASP A 22 7.77 -8.27 -5.18
N TYR A 23 8.37 -9.38 -4.75
CA TYR A 23 7.88 -10.16 -3.62
C TYR A 23 8.91 -10.17 -2.49
N TYR A 24 8.45 -9.97 -1.26
CA TYR A 24 9.30 -9.89 -0.07
C TYR A 24 9.07 -11.10 0.82
N THR A 25 10.15 -11.80 1.16
CA THR A 25 10.11 -12.93 2.09
C THR A 25 10.76 -12.53 3.40
N PHE A 26 9.97 -12.55 4.46
CA PHE A 26 10.41 -12.22 5.82
C PHE A 26 10.82 -13.48 6.60
N PRO A 27 11.64 -13.35 7.65
CA PRO A 27 11.97 -14.46 8.52
C PRO A 27 10.71 -15.05 9.18
N SER A 28 10.60 -16.37 9.16
CA SER A 28 9.44 -17.10 9.72
C SER A 28 9.28 -16.92 11.23
N GLU A 29 10.35 -16.61 11.95
CA GLU A 29 10.35 -16.38 13.41
C GLU A 29 9.29 -15.35 13.84
N TYR A 30 9.10 -14.29 13.04
CA TYR A 30 8.26 -13.16 13.38
C TYR A 30 6.81 -13.27 12.89
N ASN A 31 6.43 -14.35 12.18
CA ASN A 31 5.07 -14.58 11.67
C ASN A 31 4.46 -13.34 10.98
N PHE A 32 5.11 -12.82 9.94
CA PHE A 32 4.52 -11.75 9.14
C PHE A 32 3.27 -12.27 8.41
N SER A 33 2.16 -11.56 8.57
CA SER A 33 0.90 -11.82 7.88
C SER A 33 0.75 -10.88 6.68
N GLU A 34 0.39 -11.48 5.55
CA GLU A 34 0.00 -10.80 4.30
C GLU A 34 -1.52 -10.68 4.14
N THR A 35 -2.27 -11.06 5.17
CA THR A 35 -3.74 -10.90 5.24
C THR A 35 -4.11 -9.74 6.16
N ASN A 36 -5.32 -9.20 6.05
CA ASN A 36 -5.78 -8.01 6.78
C ASN A 36 -4.85 -6.78 6.60
N ILE A 37 -4.22 -6.65 5.43
CA ILE A 37 -3.42 -5.49 5.01
C ILE A 37 -4.27 -4.48 4.24
N ALA A 38 -5.35 -4.94 3.59
CA ALA A 38 -6.37 -4.10 2.98
C ALA A 38 -7.41 -3.67 4.03
N TRP A 39 -8.18 -2.63 3.72
CA TRP A 39 -9.22 -2.19 4.63
C TRP A 39 -10.39 -3.16 4.60
N LYS A 40 -10.99 -3.45 5.77
CA LYS A 40 -12.12 -4.38 5.87
C LYS A 40 -13.26 -4.07 4.88
N GLY A 41 -13.55 -2.78 4.65
CA GLY A 41 -14.53 -2.37 3.64
C GLY A 41 -14.14 -2.71 2.20
N GLU A 42 -12.85 -2.69 1.86
CA GLU A 42 -12.35 -3.11 0.55
C GLU A 42 -12.54 -4.62 0.36
N ILE A 43 -12.16 -5.40 1.37
CA ILE A 43 -12.24 -6.88 1.38
C ILE A 43 -13.70 -7.35 1.30
N ASP A 44 -14.57 -6.76 2.12
CA ASP A 44 -15.94 -7.26 2.30
C ASP A 44 -16.91 -6.73 1.23
N LYS A 45 -16.71 -5.49 0.74
CA LYS A 45 -17.73 -4.78 -0.05
C LYS A 45 -17.29 -4.41 -1.46
N LEU A 46 -16.04 -3.96 -1.63
CA LEU A 46 -15.58 -3.38 -2.91
C LEU A 46 -15.06 -4.45 -3.87
N TYR A 47 -14.15 -5.31 -3.40
CA TYR A 47 -13.51 -6.32 -4.25
C TYR A 47 -14.24 -7.65 -4.14
N LYS A 48 -15.03 -7.94 -5.18
CA LYS A 48 -15.77 -9.19 -5.34
C LYS A 48 -15.17 -10.02 -6.47
N ASN A 49 -15.54 -11.29 -6.55
CA ASN A 49 -15.11 -12.16 -7.65
C ASN A 49 -15.60 -11.58 -8.99
N LEU A 50 -14.79 -11.74 -10.02
CA LEU A 50 -15.16 -11.39 -11.39
C LEU A 50 -16.35 -12.23 -11.85
N ASN A 51 -17.16 -11.66 -12.75
CA ASN A 51 -18.25 -12.38 -13.40
C ASN A 51 -17.71 -13.53 -14.25
N ASP A 52 -18.45 -14.65 -14.32
CA ASP A 52 -18.08 -15.86 -15.06
C ASP A 52 -17.95 -15.62 -16.57
N GLY A 53 -18.46 -14.49 -17.08
CA GLY A 53 -18.25 -14.06 -18.46
C GLY A 53 -16.80 -13.69 -18.82
N TYR A 54 -15.92 -13.47 -17.84
CA TYR A 54 -14.49 -13.28 -18.06
C TYR A 54 -13.75 -14.60 -17.87
N THR A 55 -13.19 -15.16 -18.95
CA THR A 55 -12.49 -16.45 -18.93
C THR A 55 -11.16 -16.39 -19.68
N GLY A 56 -10.26 -17.32 -19.34
CA GLY A 56 -8.94 -17.45 -19.98
C GLY A 56 -8.16 -16.13 -19.97
N LYS A 57 -7.71 -15.71 -21.17
CA LYS A 57 -6.89 -14.52 -21.39
C LYS A 57 -7.48 -13.21 -20.87
N SER A 58 -8.81 -13.10 -20.72
CA SER A 58 -9.40 -11.92 -20.08
C SER A 58 -8.91 -11.74 -18.64
N ARG A 59 -8.66 -12.84 -17.93
CA ARG A 59 -8.21 -12.88 -16.53
C ARG A 59 -6.70 -13.06 -16.45
N TRP A 60 -5.98 -12.09 -17.02
CA TRP A 60 -4.52 -12.12 -17.17
C TRP A 60 -3.76 -12.30 -15.84
N MET A 61 -4.37 -11.98 -14.68
CA MET A 61 -3.74 -12.18 -13.36
C MET A 61 -3.76 -13.63 -12.86
N LEU A 62 -4.49 -14.54 -13.52
CA LEU A 62 -4.46 -15.99 -13.22
C LEU A 62 -3.24 -16.69 -13.81
N GLU A 63 -2.45 -16.00 -14.62
CA GLU A 63 -1.30 -16.57 -15.29
C GLU A 63 -0.01 -15.86 -14.83
N GLY A 64 1.12 -16.55 -14.94
CA GLY A 64 2.44 -15.99 -14.65
C GLY A 64 2.75 -15.73 -13.18
N LEU A 65 3.62 -14.75 -12.93
CA LEU A 65 4.17 -14.42 -11.61
C LEU A 65 3.09 -13.90 -10.65
N GLN A 66 2.06 -13.25 -11.19
CA GLN A 66 0.93 -12.71 -10.43
C GLN A 66 0.20 -13.84 -9.70
N SER A 67 -0.16 -14.92 -10.39
CA SER A 67 -0.83 -16.06 -9.75
C SER A 67 0.11 -16.84 -8.81
N GLN A 68 1.42 -16.82 -9.06
CA GLN A 68 2.40 -17.53 -8.23
C GLN A 68 2.64 -16.82 -6.88
N TYR A 69 2.82 -15.49 -6.90
CA TYR A 69 3.14 -14.71 -5.71
C TYR A 69 1.92 -14.06 -5.06
N PHE A 70 0.89 -13.74 -5.85
CA PHE A 70 -0.31 -13.02 -5.42
C PHE A 70 -1.59 -13.78 -5.84
N PRO A 71 -1.86 -14.95 -5.26
CA PRO A 71 -3.00 -15.78 -5.64
C PRO A 71 -4.34 -15.09 -5.31
N GLY A 72 -5.38 -15.37 -6.09
CA GLY A 72 -6.73 -14.82 -5.90
C GLY A 72 -7.04 -13.56 -6.71
N GLU A 73 -6.15 -13.16 -7.63
CA GLU A 73 -6.33 -12.04 -8.55
C GLU A 73 -6.76 -10.74 -7.83
N ILE A 74 -7.92 -10.17 -8.20
CA ILE A 74 -8.46 -8.93 -7.64
C ILE A 74 -8.89 -9.08 -6.17
N ARG A 75 -9.00 -10.32 -5.67
CA ARG A 75 -9.29 -10.64 -4.26
C ARG A 75 -8.02 -10.73 -3.42
N ASN A 76 -6.85 -10.71 -4.05
CA ASN A 76 -5.61 -10.63 -3.31
C ASN A 76 -5.48 -9.23 -2.65
N GLU A 77 -5.19 -9.20 -1.35
CA GLU A 77 -5.13 -7.93 -0.62
C GLU A 77 -3.98 -7.02 -1.08
N HIS A 78 -2.86 -7.57 -1.57
CA HIS A 78 -1.78 -6.76 -2.16
C HIS A 78 -2.26 -6.01 -3.40
N PHE A 79 -3.11 -6.65 -4.21
CA PHE A 79 -3.76 -6.00 -5.34
C PHE A 79 -4.68 -4.87 -4.88
N MET A 80 -5.51 -5.10 -3.85
CA MET A 80 -6.37 -4.05 -3.29
C MET A 80 -5.57 -2.87 -2.76
N VAL A 81 -4.49 -3.14 -2.01
CA VAL A 81 -3.58 -2.11 -1.49
C VAL A 81 -2.92 -1.34 -2.63
N TRP A 82 -2.51 -2.01 -3.71
CA TRP A 82 -1.95 -1.36 -4.89
C TRP A 82 -2.97 -0.44 -5.57
N MET A 83 -4.20 -0.91 -5.75
CA MET A 83 -5.28 -0.18 -6.41
C MET A 83 -5.75 1.07 -5.66
N ARG A 84 -5.35 1.25 -4.39
CA ARG A 84 -5.62 2.49 -3.64
C ARG A 84 -4.72 3.65 -4.14
N PRO A 85 -5.27 4.70 -4.76
CA PRO A 85 -4.44 5.79 -5.28
C PRO A 85 -3.67 6.49 -4.16
N ALA A 86 -2.39 6.76 -4.42
CA ALA A 86 -1.58 7.59 -3.54
C ALA A 86 -1.68 9.07 -3.95
N ASN A 87 -1.61 9.97 -2.96
CA ASN A 87 -1.71 11.41 -3.18
C ASN A 87 -0.38 12.08 -3.55
N SER A 88 0.72 11.33 -3.55
CA SER A 88 2.09 11.82 -3.72
C SER A 88 2.90 10.83 -4.57
N PRO A 89 3.85 11.30 -5.40
CA PRO A 89 4.75 10.42 -6.15
C PRO A 89 5.65 9.57 -5.23
N ASN A 90 5.95 10.07 -4.04
CA ASN A 90 6.62 9.32 -2.99
C ASN A 90 5.56 8.73 -2.06
N PHE A 91 5.27 7.44 -2.21
CA PHE A 91 4.24 6.75 -1.45
C PHE A 91 4.76 5.45 -0.83
N LYS A 92 4.02 4.94 0.15
CA LYS A 92 4.28 3.66 0.80
C LYS A 92 3.03 2.81 0.73
N LYS A 93 3.21 1.52 0.48
CA LYS A 93 2.14 0.52 0.46
C LYS A 93 2.47 -0.50 1.54
N LEU A 94 1.47 -0.91 2.33
CA LEU A 94 1.65 -1.97 3.32
C LEU A 94 1.75 -3.30 2.58
N PHE A 95 2.79 -4.08 2.86
CA PHE A 95 2.96 -5.41 2.28
C PHE A 95 2.63 -6.52 3.28
N ALA A 96 3.20 -6.45 4.48
CA ALA A 96 2.90 -7.40 5.55
C ALA A 96 2.97 -6.69 6.91
N HIS A 97 2.34 -7.29 7.92
CA HIS A 97 2.38 -6.82 9.29
C HIS A 97 2.62 -7.98 10.25
N THR A 98 3.11 -7.67 11.46
CA THR A 98 3.23 -8.62 12.56
C THR A 98 2.96 -7.91 13.87
N ASP A 99 2.28 -8.60 14.79
CA ASP A 99 2.07 -8.13 16.16
C ASP A 99 3.22 -8.53 17.08
N LYS A 100 4.16 -9.37 16.60
CA LYS A 100 5.32 -9.78 17.39
C LYS A 100 6.33 -8.63 17.52
N THR A 101 6.94 -8.55 18.69
CA THR A 101 8.05 -7.61 18.91
C THR A 101 9.31 -8.17 18.26
N ILE A 102 9.91 -7.39 17.37
CA ILE A 102 11.19 -7.72 16.73
C ILE A 102 12.32 -7.19 17.63
N PRO A 103 13.20 -8.05 18.16
CA PRO A 103 14.30 -7.63 19.00
C PRO A 103 15.36 -6.88 18.19
N LYS A 104 16.23 -6.13 18.89
CA LYS A 104 17.38 -5.50 18.25
C LYS A 104 18.35 -6.59 17.79
N GLY A 105 18.63 -6.64 16.49
CA GLY A 105 19.52 -7.64 15.92
C GLY A 105 19.61 -7.55 14.41
N GLN A 106 20.16 -8.59 13.79
CA GLN A 106 20.16 -8.75 12.34
C GLN A 106 18.80 -9.25 11.87
N PHE A 107 18.23 -8.56 10.89
CA PHE A 107 16.95 -8.88 10.29
C PHE A 107 17.13 -8.92 8.78
N ASN A 108 17.05 -10.12 8.20
CA ASN A 108 17.29 -10.34 6.78
C ASN A 108 15.96 -10.49 6.05
N VAL A 109 15.73 -9.68 5.03
CA VAL A 109 14.58 -9.79 4.12
C VAL A 109 15.09 -10.21 2.76
N SER A 110 14.54 -11.30 2.22
CA SER A 110 14.83 -11.70 0.85
C SER A 110 13.85 -11.00 -0.10
N VAL A 111 14.36 -10.50 -1.22
CA VAL A 111 13.56 -9.77 -2.21
C VAL A 111 13.67 -10.46 -3.56
N SER A 112 12.52 -10.82 -4.13
CA SER A 112 12.41 -11.30 -5.51
C SER A 112 12.06 -10.12 -6.42
N CYS A 113 13.03 -9.67 -7.21
CA CYS A 113 12.92 -8.49 -8.07
C CYS A 113 12.24 -8.84 -9.41
N ASN A 114 10.92 -8.97 -9.41
CA ASN A 114 10.13 -9.33 -10.59
C ASN A 114 9.59 -8.11 -11.36
N TYR A 115 9.58 -6.92 -10.75
CA TYR A 115 9.06 -5.71 -11.34
C TYR A 115 10.10 -5.06 -12.25
N LEU A 116 9.78 -5.02 -13.54
CA LEU A 116 10.69 -4.57 -14.60
C LEU A 116 11.08 -3.10 -14.40
N ARG A 117 12.40 -2.82 -14.45
CA ARG A 117 12.95 -1.46 -14.35
C ARG A 117 12.40 -0.51 -15.43
N ASN A 118 12.09 -1.04 -16.61
CA ASN A 118 11.55 -0.23 -17.71
C ASN A 118 10.15 0.35 -17.39
N ASN A 119 9.42 -0.25 -16.45
CA ASN A 119 8.10 0.22 -16.01
C ASN A 119 8.20 1.34 -14.98
N PHE A 120 9.32 1.44 -14.26
CA PHE A 120 9.51 2.44 -13.21
C PHE A 120 10.98 2.76 -13.01
N PHE A 121 11.35 4.00 -13.32
CA PHE A 121 12.72 4.50 -13.21
C PHE A 121 13.07 5.03 -11.81
N GLY A 122 12.12 5.02 -10.87
CA GLY A 122 12.34 5.51 -9.51
C GLY A 122 13.01 4.48 -8.59
N GLU A 123 13.35 4.95 -7.40
CA GLU A 123 13.95 4.14 -6.34
C GLU A 123 12.87 3.34 -5.59
N ARG A 124 13.25 2.16 -5.12
CA ARG A 124 12.37 1.24 -4.36
C ARG A 124 12.99 0.99 -3.01
N TYR A 125 12.18 1.12 -1.96
CA TYR A 125 12.63 1.02 -0.58
C TYR A 125 11.73 0.06 0.21
N VAL A 126 12.35 -0.82 0.99
CA VAL A 126 11.67 -1.60 2.02
C VAL A 126 11.84 -0.87 3.34
N SER A 127 10.72 -0.51 3.98
CA SER A 127 10.72 0.21 5.25
C SER A 127 9.98 -0.59 6.31
N LEU A 128 10.67 -0.96 7.39
CA LEU A 128 10.05 -1.53 8.58
C LEU A 128 9.65 -0.40 9.53
N ILE A 129 8.36 -0.33 9.89
CA ILE A 129 7.80 0.78 10.68
C ILE A 129 6.98 0.21 11.82
N LYS A 130 7.19 0.72 13.04
CA LYS A 130 6.27 0.55 14.16
C LYS A 130 5.29 1.74 14.18
N PRO A 131 3.99 1.53 13.91
CA PRO A 131 3.02 2.61 14.03
C PRO A 131 2.84 3.01 15.50
N GLY A 132 2.72 4.30 15.76
CA GLY A 132 2.21 4.84 17.01
C GLY A 132 0.69 5.01 16.94
N ILE A 133 0.11 5.60 18.00
CA ILE A 133 -1.34 5.83 18.13
C ILE A 133 -1.88 6.67 16.97
N LEU A 134 -1.12 7.68 16.53
CA LEU A 134 -1.47 8.57 15.41
C LEU A 134 -0.94 8.06 14.05
N GLY A 135 -0.53 6.79 13.98
CA GLY A 135 0.05 6.18 12.79
C GLY A 135 1.56 6.36 12.71
N GLY A 136 2.06 6.83 11.56
CA GLY A 136 3.50 6.96 11.32
C GLY A 136 4.15 8.14 12.06
N LYS A 137 5.48 8.22 11.98
CA LYS A 137 6.25 9.35 12.51
C LYS A 137 6.01 10.61 11.66
N ASN A 138 5.04 11.43 12.03
CA ASN A 138 4.75 12.72 11.39
C ASN A 138 4.73 13.85 12.43
N LYS A 139 5.70 14.77 12.36
CA LYS A 139 5.80 15.93 13.27
C LYS A 139 4.95 17.12 12.81
N THR A 140 4.42 17.10 11.59
CA THR A 140 3.73 18.24 10.97
C THR A 140 2.52 18.67 11.79
N LEU A 141 1.71 17.71 12.25
CA LEU A 141 0.52 17.97 13.06
C LEU A 141 0.87 18.72 14.35
N PHE A 142 1.89 18.25 15.07
CA PHE A 142 2.33 18.90 16.31
C PHE A 142 2.84 20.32 16.06
N ILE A 143 3.63 20.52 15.00
CA ILE A 143 4.17 21.83 14.66
C ILE A 143 3.05 22.80 14.25
N SER A 144 2.08 22.35 13.42
CA SER A 144 0.97 23.20 13.01
C SER A 144 0.11 23.64 14.19
N ASP A 145 -0.15 22.73 15.13
CA ASP A 145 -0.95 23.05 16.32
C ASP A 145 -0.22 24.05 17.22
N PHE A 146 1.10 23.87 17.40
CA PHE A 146 1.91 24.80 18.20
C PHE A 146 1.96 26.20 17.59
N VAL A 147 2.12 26.29 16.26
CA VAL A 147 2.10 27.56 15.53
C VAL A 147 0.74 28.25 15.66
N LEU A 148 -0.36 27.50 15.49
CA LEU A 148 -1.71 28.03 15.65
C LEU A 148 -1.97 28.56 17.07
N CYS A 149 -1.58 27.81 18.10
CA CYS A 149 -1.65 28.27 19.49
C CYS A 149 -0.84 29.54 19.72
N GLY A 150 0.36 29.65 19.13
CA GLY A 150 1.18 30.86 19.20
C GLY A 150 0.46 32.08 18.61
N PHE A 151 -0.16 31.94 17.44
CA PHE A 151 -0.96 33.00 16.82
C PHE A 151 -2.16 33.41 17.69
N CYS A 152 -2.88 32.44 18.26
CA CYS A 152 -4.00 32.71 19.17
C CYS A 152 -3.56 33.47 20.43
N MET A 153 -2.43 33.09 21.04
CA MET A 153 -1.89 33.76 22.22
C MET A 153 -1.49 35.21 21.92
N ILE A 154 -0.78 35.44 20.81
CA ILE A 154 -0.43 36.80 20.37
C ILE A 154 -1.69 37.62 20.13
N GLY A 155 -2.70 37.05 19.46
CA GLY A 155 -4.00 37.69 19.26
C GLY A 155 -4.64 38.13 20.58
N ILE A 156 -4.69 37.26 21.58
CA ILE A 156 -5.22 37.60 22.91
C ILE A 156 -4.43 38.75 23.54
N PHE A 157 -3.10 38.73 23.51
CA PHE A 157 -2.30 39.82 24.09
C PHE A 157 -2.54 41.16 23.40
N VAL A 158 -2.69 41.17 22.07
CA VAL A 158 -2.92 42.40 21.30
C VAL A 158 -4.33 42.96 21.54
N PHE A 159 -5.36 42.11 21.51
CA PHE A 159 -6.75 42.57 21.60
C PHE A 159 -7.27 42.78 23.02
N LYS A 160 -6.65 42.14 24.03
CA LYS A 160 -7.15 42.25 25.41
C LYS A 160 -6.83 43.60 26.08
N GLY A 161 -5.87 44.39 25.56
CA GLY A 161 -5.49 45.70 26.09
C GLY A 161 -4.95 45.65 27.54
N PRO A 162 -4.09 46.60 27.97
CA PRO A 162 -3.76 46.72 29.38
C PRO A 162 -5.01 47.21 30.15
N LEU A 163 -5.35 46.51 31.26
CA LEU A 163 -6.26 47.02 32.28
C LEU A 163 -5.72 48.31 32.91
#